data_AF-A0A4Y2UB43-F1
#
_entry.id   AF-A0A4Y2UB43-F1
#
_cell.length_a   1.000
_cell.length_b   1.000
_cell.length_c   1.000
_cell.angle_alpha   90.00
_cell.angle_beta   90.00
_cell.angle_gamma   90.00
#
_symmetry.space_group_name_H-M   'P 1'
#
loop_
_entity.id
_entity.type
_entity.pdbx_description
1 polymer ?
#
loop_
_entity_poly.entity_id
_entity_poly.type
_entity_poly.pdbx_seq_one_letter_code
_entity_poly.pdbx_strand_id
1 'polypeptide(L)'
;GLKLFGWSCAVVLGLSSLYGTHRWNIGKFPSAEVTATYAALHRTTFVVALAWVTYMCITGRTKPITRILEFGPFIIMSRLTFMTYLVQGPVMWTRYGSLKERIFYSHYNMLYEYMGNLILSLAVAFAGHLLVEAPFANLERLLFSNFKPPVAKEQSNALSRVDAEANPVQNQVEKPT
;
A
#
# COMPACT_ATOMS: atom_id res chain seq x y z
N GLY A 1 -15.84 2.42 26.15
CA GLY A 1 -15.08 3.66 26.44
C GLY A 1 -13.84 3.78 25.58
N LEU A 2 -12.72 3.15 25.98
CA LEU A 2 -11.38 3.40 25.43
C LEU A 2 -11.24 3.27 23.90
N LYS A 3 -11.98 2.35 23.27
CA LYS A 3 -11.95 2.14 21.81
C LYS A 3 -12.50 3.33 21.03
N LEU A 4 -13.66 3.83 21.43
CA LEU A 4 -14.32 4.96 20.78
C LEU A 4 -13.49 6.23 20.96
N PHE A 5 -12.97 6.42 22.18
CA PHE A 5 -12.06 7.51 22.50
C PHE A 5 -10.78 7.48 21.65
N GLY A 6 -10.16 6.31 21.48
CA GLY A 6 -8.98 6.17 20.63
C GLY A 6 -9.26 6.45 19.15
N TRP A 7 -10.40 5.99 18.63
CA TRP A 7 -10.82 6.29 17.25
C TRP A 7 -11.07 7.78 17.05
N SER A 8 -11.83 8.41 17.94
CA SER A 8 -12.05 9.86 17.89
C SER A 8 -10.74 10.64 18.02
N CYS A 9 -9.85 10.22 18.92
CA CYS A 9 -8.54 10.84 19.09
C CYS A 9 -7.69 10.72 17.81
N ALA A 10 -7.58 9.54 17.21
CA ALA A 10 -6.83 9.34 15.97
C ALA A 10 -7.39 10.17 14.81
N VAL A 11 -8.71 10.26 14.67
CA VAL A 11 -9.36 11.11 13.65
C VAL A 11 -9.06 12.58 13.89
N VAL A 12 -9.18 13.06 15.13
CA VAL A 12 -8.87 14.45 15.49
C VAL A 12 -7.40 14.78 15.24
N LEU A 13 -6.48 13.91 15.64
CA LEU A 13 -5.04 14.08 15.42
C LEU A 13 -4.70 14.09 13.91
N GLY A 14 -5.29 13.17 13.14
CA GLY A 14 -5.10 13.11 11.69
C GLY A 14 -5.65 14.34 10.97
N LEU A 15 -6.89 14.75 11.29
CA LEU A 15 -7.50 15.94 10.71
C LEU A 15 -6.76 17.21 11.12
N SER A 16 -6.34 17.34 12.38
CA SER A 16 -5.56 18.48 12.85
C SER A 16 -4.24 18.61 12.09
N SER A 17 -3.56 17.49 11.82
CA SER A 17 -2.33 17.48 11.03
C SER A 17 -2.54 17.83 9.55
N LEU A 18 -3.71 17.60 8.96
CA LEU A 18 -3.98 17.98 7.56
C LEU A 18 -4.45 19.43 7.45
N TYR A 19 -5.38 19.84 8.32
CA TYR A 19 -6.04 21.13 8.22
C TYR A 19 -5.30 22.27 8.93
N GLY A 20 -4.23 22.00 9.68
CA GLY A 20 -3.45 23.04 10.36
C GLY A 20 -2.91 24.11 9.39
N THR A 21 -2.51 23.70 8.18
CA THR A 21 -2.00 24.59 7.13
C THR A 21 -3.11 25.37 6.39
N HIS A 22 -4.37 24.96 6.50
CA HIS A 22 -5.47 25.62 5.77
C HIS A 22 -5.59 27.11 6.13
N ARG A 23 -5.32 27.46 7.40
CA ARG A 23 -5.35 28.84 7.87
C ARG A 23 -4.20 29.70 7.33
N TRP A 24 -3.02 29.11 7.10
CA TRP A 24 -1.89 29.79 6.43
C TRP A 24 -2.21 30.12 4.99
N ASN A 25 -2.88 29.21 4.29
CA ASN A 25 -3.14 29.35 2.87
C ASN A 25 -4.14 30.48 2.52
N ILE A 26 -4.87 30.98 3.53
CA ILE A 26 -5.82 32.11 3.39
C ILE A 26 -5.13 33.46 3.74
N GLY A 27 -3.79 33.47 3.92
CA GLY A 27 -3.01 34.69 4.12
C GLY A 27 -2.91 35.19 5.56
N LYS A 28 -3.39 34.41 6.54
CA LYS A 28 -3.16 34.69 7.97
C LYS A 28 -1.93 33.93 8.42
N PHE A 29 -0.78 34.60 8.46
CA PHE A 29 0.47 34.05 8.97
C PHE A 29 0.50 34.08 10.51
N PRO A 30 0.33 32.95 11.23
CA PRO A 30 0.63 32.85 12.65
C PRO A 30 2.10 33.14 12.97
N SER A 31 2.36 33.32 14.26
CA SER A 31 3.71 33.55 14.80
C SER A 31 4.67 32.41 14.41
N ALA A 32 5.96 32.75 14.28
CA ALA A 32 7.02 31.81 13.90
C ALA A 32 7.08 30.57 14.80
N GLU A 33 6.74 30.73 16.09
CA GLU A 33 6.68 29.65 17.08
C GLU A 33 5.63 28.59 16.73
N VAL A 34 4.43 29.02 16.33
CA VAL A 34 3.36 28.12 15.89
C VAL A 34 3.73 27.45 14.56
N THR A 35 4.45 28.17 13.70
CA THR A 35 4.98 27.62 12.45
C THR A 35 5.97 26.49 12.68
N ALA A 36 6.97 26.73 13.52
CA ALA A 36 8.02 25.77 13.82
C ALA A 36 7.48 24.53 14.54
N THR A 37 6.61 24.73 15.53
CA THR A 37 5.99 23.62 16.29
C THR A 37 5.12 22.75 15.39
N TYR A 38 4.30 23.35 14.51
CA TYR A 38 3.52 22.58 13.54
C TYR A 38 4.40 21.84 12.53
N ALA A 39 5.44 22.49 11.99
CA ALA A 39 6.36 21.86 11.04
C ALA A 39 7.00 20.58 11.64
N ALA A 40 7.41 20.63 12.90
CA ALA A 40 7.99 19.48 13.60
C ALA A 40 6.95 18.41 13.98
N LEU A 41 5.77 18.81 14.47
CA LEU A 41 4.81 17.90 15.08
C LEU A 41 3.75 17.33 14.13
N HIS A 42 3.48 17.96 12.98
CA HIS A 42 2.40 17.49 12.11
C HIS A 42 2.66 16.05 11.64
N ARG A 43 3.88 15.77 11.15
CA ARG A 43 4.25 14.44 10.65
C ARG A 43 4.24 13.39 11.75
N THR A 44 4.74 13.72 12.95
CA THR A 44 4.73 12.78 14.08
C THR A 44 3.31 12.49 14.54
N THR A 45 2.47 13.51 14.65
CA THR A 45 1.06 13.38 15.05
C THR A 45 0.28 12.52 14.06
N PHE A 46 0.50 12.74 12.76
CA PHE A 46 -0.10 11.92 11.71
C PHE A 46 0.34 10.45 11.79
N VAL A 47 1.64 10.19 12.00
CA VAL A 47 2.16 8.82 12.16
C VAL A 47 1.62 8.15 13.42
N VAL A 48 1.48 8.88 14.54
CA VAL A 48 0.88 8.35 15.78
C VAL A 48 -0.60 7.98 15.56
N ALA A 49 -1.35 8.82 14.83
CA ALA A 49 -2.72 8.51 14.45
C ALA A 49 -2.80 7.24 13.60
N LEU A 50 -1.92 7.09 12.61
CA LEU A 50 -1.83 5.87 11.79
C LEU A 50 -1.42 4.65 12.63
N ALA A 51 -0.44 4.79 13.53
CA ALA A 51 0.02 3.71 14.40
C ALA A 51 -1.11 3.18 15.30
N TRP A 52 -1.96 4.08 15.82
CA TRP A 52 -3.15 3.68 16.57
C TRP A 52 -4.15 2.89 15.72
N VAL A 53 -4.40 3.33 14.47
CA VAL A 53 -5.25 2.59 13.52
C VAL A 53 -4.67 1.20 13.23
N THR A 54 -3.37 1.10 12.94
CA THR A 54 -2.68 -0.16 12.70
C THR A 54 -2.73 -1.09 13.91
N TYR A 55 -2.52 -0.57 15.12
CA TYR A 55 -2.65 -1.36 16.35
C TYR A 55 -4.05 -1.96 16.52
N MET A 56 -5.09 -1.19 16.19
CA MET A 56 -6.48 -1.66 16.22
C MET A 56 -6.78 -2.71 15.13
N CYS A 57 -6.08 -2.67 14.00
CA CYS A 57 -6.15 -3.71 12.97
C CYS A 57 -5.50 -5.02 13.46
N ILE A 58 -4.31 -4.96 14.07
CA ILE A 58 -3.56 -6.13 14.56
C ILE A 58 -4.29 -6.82 15.72
N THR A 59 -4.96 -6.04 16.59
CA THR A 59 -5.68 -6.61 17.74
C THR A 59 -6.93 -7.40 17.32
N GLY A 60 -7.26 -7.49 16.03
CA GLY A 60 -8.40 -8.28 15.50
C GLY A 60 -9.78 -7.75 15.92
N ARG A 61 -9.83 -6.58 16.57
CA ARG A 61 -11.03 -5.96 17.11
C ARG A 61 -11.86 -5.24 16.03
N THR A 62 -11.29 -5.07 14.84
CA THR A 62 -11.86 -4.29 13.73
C THR A 62 -12.03 -5.16 12.48
N LYS A 63 -12.80 -6.25 12.62
CA LYS A 63 -13.04 -7.25 11.57
C LYS A 63 -13.37 -6.72 10.16
N PRO A 64 -14.20 -5.66 9.97
CA PRO A 64 -14.50 -5.19 8.62
C PRO A 64 -13.31 -4.50 7.95
N ILE A 65 -12.51 -3.71 8.68
CA ILE A 65 -11.37 -2.98 8.14
C ILE A 65 -10.24 -3.94 7.80
N THR A 66 -9.93 -4.86 8.71
CA THR A 66 -8.92 -5.89 8.49
C THR A 66 -9.24 -6.74 7.24
N ARG A 67 -10.51 -7.11 7.04
CA ARG A 67 -10.92 -7.84 5.82
C ARG A 67 -10.69 -7.06 4.52
N ILE A 68 -10.86 -5.74 4.54
CA ILE A 68 -10.57 -4.88 3.38
C ILE A 68 -9.07 -4.84 3.12
N LEU A 69 -8.25 -4.70 4.17
CA LEU A 69 -6.78 -4.65 4.06
C LEU A 69 -6.17 -5.99 3.62
N GLU A 70 -6.78 -7.12 4.02
CA GLU A 70 -6.37 -8.47 3.63
C GLU A 70 -6.84 -8.85 2.22
N PHE A 71 -7.60 -8.00 1.53
CA PHE A 71 -8.10 -8.28 0.20
C PHE A 71 -6.93 -8.29 -0.81
N GLY A 72 -6.81 -9.37 -1.60
CA GLY A 72 -5.67 -9.62 -2.50
C GLY A 72 -5.22 -8.44 -3.39
N PRO A 73 -6.13 -7.64 -3.97
CA PRO A 73 -5.78 -6.42 -4.69
C PRO A 73 -5.01 -5.38 -3.88
N PHE A 74 -5.24 -5.24 -2.57
CA PHE A 74 -4.50 -4.30 -1.72
C PHE A 74 -3.03 -4.69 -1.57
N ILE A 75 -2.69 -5.97 -1.65
CA ILE A 75 -1.29 -6.42 -1.67
C ILE A 75 -0.57 -5.87 -2.90
N ILE A 76 -1.19 -5.98 -4.08
CA ILE A 76 -0.61 -5.48 -5.33
C ILE A 76 -0.53 -3.95 -5.31
N MET A 77 -1.59 -3.30 -4.83
CA MET A 77 -1.67 -1.84 -4.74
C MET A 77 -0.61 -1.27 -3.77
N SER A 78 -0.34 -1.95 -2.66
CA SER A 78 0.72 -1.59 -1.72
C SER A 78 2.10 -1.63 -2.37
N ARG A 79 2.39 -2.65 -3.19
CA ARG A 79 3.66 -2.77 -3.90
C ARG A 79 3.83 -1.67 -4.95
N LEU A 80 2.78 -1.39 -5.72
CA LEU A 80 2.80 -0.32 -6.71
C LEU A 80 3.01 1.05 -6.04
N THR A 81 2.27 1.33 -4.97
CA THR A 81 2.38 2.58 -4.21
C THR A 81 3.77 2.77 -3.61
N PHE A 82 4.40 1.68 -3.14
CA PHE A 82 5.78 1.73 -2.66
C PHE A 82 6.76 2.13 -3.77
N MET A 83 6.64 1.54 -4.95
CA MET A 83 7.47 1.91 -6.11
C MET A 83 7.20 3.36 -6.54
N THR A 84 5.95 3.80 -6.53
CA THR A 84 5.58 5.20 -6.80
C THR A 84 6.22 6.15 -5.80
N TYR A 85 6.19 5.83 -4.51
CA TYR A 85 6.80 6.66 -3.47
C TYR A 85 8.31 6.86 -3.68
N LEU A 86 9.03 5.79 -4.05
CA LEU A 86 10.47 5.87 -4.33
C LEU A 86 10.80 6.73 -5.55
N VAL A 87 10.00 6.62 -6.61
CA VAL A 87 10.21 7.31 -7.89
C VAL A 87 9.74 8.77 -7.84
N GLN A 88 8.71 9.07 -7.03
CA GLN A 88 8.11 10.39 -6.92
C GLN A 88 9.14 11.48 -6.55
N GLY A 89 10.10 11.17 -5.67
CA GLY A 89 11.15 12.09 -5.24
C GLY A 89 12.05 12.54 -6.40
N PRO A 90 12.74 11.61 -7.09
CA PRO A 90 13.54 11.91 -8.27
C PRO A 90 12.78 12.65 -9.37
N VAL A 91 11.54 12.23 -9.68
CA VAL A 91 10.69 12.90 -10.69
C VAL A 91 10.41 14.35 -10.32
N MET A 92 10.11 14.60 -9.04
CA MET A 92 9.88 15.95 -8.54
C MET A 92 11.16 16.80 -8.60
N TRP A 93 12.32 16.23 -8.25
CA TRP A 93 13.62 16.91 -8.34
C TRP A 93 14.00 17.29 -9.78
N THR A 94 13.82 16.39 -10.75
CA THR A 94 14.11 16.71 -12.15
C THR A 94 13.17 17.78 -12.69
N ARG A 95 11.89 17.77 -12.29
CA ARG A 95 10.93 18.82 -12.63
C ARG A 95 11.34 20.18 -12.06
N TYR A 96 11.69 20.24 -10.77
CA TYR A 96 12.16 21.48 -10.13
C TYR A 96 13.50 21.97 -10.67
N GLY A 97 14.43 21.07 -11.02
CA GLY A 97 15.69 21.44 -11.66
C GLY A 97 15.54 21.96 -13.09
N SER A 98 14.47 21.58 -13.79
CA SER A 98 14.18 22.03 -15.15
C SER A 98 13.37 23.33 -15.21
N LEU A 99 12.79 23.75 -14.09
CA LEU A 99 12.01 24.97 -13.99
C LEU A 99 12.93 26.20 -14.03
N LYS A 100 12.99 26.86 -15.18
CA LYS A 100 13.79 28.09 -15.38
C LYS A 100 13.03 29.37 -15.06
N GLU A 101 11.70 29.32 -15.03
CA GLU A 101 10.83 30.47 -14.78
C GLU A 101 9.81 30.17 -13.66
N ARG A 102 9.39 31.22 -12.94
CA ARG A 102 8.38 31.10 -11.88
C ARG A 102 7.00 30.93 -12.51
N ILE A 103 6.37 29.78 -12.27
CA ILE A 103 5.02 29.54 -12.72
C ILE A 103 4.04 30.39 -11.90
N PHE A 104 3.09 31.03 -12.58
CA PHE A 104 2.06 31.83 -11.92
C PHE A 104 1.24 30.96 -10.96
N TYR A 105 1.05 31.46 -9.74
CA TYR A 105 0.31 30.76 -8.70
C TYR A 105 -1.19 30.87 -8.99
N SER A 106 -1.73 29.86 -9.67
CA SER A 106 -3.16 29.72 -9.98
C SER A 106 -3.61 28.31 -9.64
N HIS A 107 -4.84 28.17 -9.13
CA HIS A 107 -5.41 26.86 -8.79
C HIS A 107 -5.42 25.89 -9.97
N TYR A 108 -5.68 26.40 -11.18
CA TYR A 108 -5.67 25.59 -12.39
C TYR A 108 -4.26 25.04 -12.70
N ASN A 109 -3.26 25.91 -12.62
CA ASN A 109 -1.89 25.55 -12.91
C ASN A 109 -1.31 24.58 -11.86
N MET A 110 -1.67 24.77 -10.58
CA MET A 110 -1.29 23.86 -9.50
C MET A 110 -1.91 22.47 -9.67
N LEU A 111 -3.18 22.39 -10.07
CA LEU A 111 -3.85 21.12 -10.34
C LEU A 111 -3.22 20.40 -11.55
N TYR A 112 -2.93 21.15 -12.62
CA TYR A 112 -2.29 20.60 -13.82
C TYR A 112 -0.90 20.02 -13.50
N GLU A 113 -0.08 20.78 -12.77
CA GLU A 113 1.26 20.35 -12.36
C GLU A 113 1.21 19.13 -11.43
N TYR A 114 0.25 19.10 -10.49
CA TYR A 114 0.05 17.95 -9.60
C TYR A 114 -0.35 16.70 -10.38
N MET A 115 -1.32 16.81 -11.29
CA MET A 115 -1.77 15.67 -12.10
C MET A 115 -0.66 15.19 -13.04
N GLY A 116 0.11 16.11 -13.63
CA GLY A 116 1.27 15.78 -14.46
C GLY A 116 2.33 15.00 -13.70
N ASN A 117 2.72 15.49 -12.51
CA ASN A 117 3.68 14.79 -11.66
C ASN A 117 3.16 13.43 -11.17
N LEU A 118 1.87 13.33 -10.86
CA LEU A 118 1.25 12.08 -10.41
C LEU A 118 1.23 11.03 -11.52
N ILE A 119 0.77 11.40 -12.72
CA ILE A 119 0.72 10.49 -13.88
C ILE A 119 2.13 10.05 -14.28
N LEU A 120 3.09 10.98 -14.34
CA LEU A 120 4.47 10.67 -14.70
C LEU A 120 5.12 9.74 -13.69
N SER A 121 4.96 10.01 -12.40
CA SER A 121 5.53 9.17 -11.33
C SER A 121 4.88 7.79 -11.31
N LEU A 122 3.56 7.70 -11.56
CA LEU A 122 2.86 6.44 -11.64
C LEU A 122 3.32 5.61 -12.87
N ALA A 123 3.51 6.25 -14.02
CA ALA A 123 3.98 5.59 -15.24
C ALA A 123 5.39 5.02 -15.07
N VAL A 124 6.32 5.81 -14.52
CA VAL A 124 7.70 5.36 -14.27
C VAL A 124 7.74 4.28 -13.19
N ALA A 125 6.94 4.42 -12.13
CA ALA A 125 6.84 3.40 -11.08
C ALA A 125 6.25 2.09 -11.58
N PHE A 126 5.25 2.16 -12.47
CA PHE A 126 4.67 0.97 -13.09
C PHE A 126 5.69 0.26 -13.99
N ALA A 127 6.42 1.01 -14.82
CA ALA A 127 7.50 0.45 -15.62
C ALA A 127 8.60 -0.17 -14.75
N GLY A 128 9.02 0.51 -13.68
CA GLY A 128 9.99 0.00 -12.72
C GLY A 128 9.51 -1.26 -12.00
N HIS A 129 8.24 -1.29 -11.57
CA HIS A 129 7.63 -2.47 -10.95
C HIS A 129 7.63 -3.66 -11.92
N LEU A 130 7.25 -3.46 -13.19
CA LEU A 130 7.26 -4.52 -14.20
C LEU A 130 8.67 -5.04 -14.49
N LEU A 131 9.65 -4.14 -14.59
CA LEU A 131 11.04 -4.46 -14.90
C LEU A 131 11.83 -5.01 -13.72
N VAL A 132 11.41 -4.77 -12.48
CA VAL A 132 12.11 -5.24 -11.27
C VAL A 132 11.36 -6.43 -10.66
N GLU A 133 10.06 -6.33 -10.38
CA GLU A 133 9.36 -7.46 -9.75
C GLU A 133 9.28 -8.70 -10.66
N ALA A 134 9.09 -8.57 -11.97
CA ALA A 134 9.00 -9.73 -12.86
C ALA A 134 10.31 -10.56 -12.93
N PRO A 135 11.50 -9.97 -13.15
CA PRO A 135 12.73 -10.75 -13.12
C PRO A 135 13.13 -11.17 -11.71
N PHE A 136 12.86 -10.37 -10.66
CA PHE A 136 13.16 -10.79 -9.28
C PHE A 136 12.27 -11.95 -8.84
N ALA A 137 10.98 -11.98 -9.20
CA ALA A 137 10.11 -13.11 -8.91
C ALA A 137 10.56 -14.39 -9.63
N ASN A 138 11.04 -14.26 -10.87
CA ASN A 138 11.62 -15.39 -11.60
C ASN A 138 12.96 -15.84 -10.99
N LEU A 139 13.79 -14.90 -10.56
CA LEU A 139 15.08 -15.19 -9.92
C LEU A 139 14.91 -15.85 -8.55
N GLU A 140 13.93 -15.39 -7.75
CA GLU A 140 13.54 -16.03 -6.50
C GLU A 140 13.09 -17.48 -6.74
N ARG A 141 12.27 -17.72 -7.77
CA ARG A 141 11.88 -19.08 -8.13
C ARG A 141 13.06 -19.94 -8.56
N LEU A 142 14.04 -19.40 -9.26
CA LEU A 142 15.24 -20.15 -9.68
C LEU A 142 16.20 -20.43 -8.50
N LEU A 143 16.39 -19.47 -7.60
CA LEU A 143 17.25 -19.62 -6.41
C LEU A 143 16.62 -20.55 -5.36
N PHE A 144 15.31 -20.43 -5.12
CA PHE A 144 14.58 -21.22 -4.11
C PHE A 144 13.88 -22.46 -4.69
N SER A 145 13.94 -22.71 -6.01
CA SER A 145 13.57 -24.01 -6.61
C SER A 145 14.39 -25.15 -6.02
N ASN A 146 15.65 -24.87 -5.66
CA ASN A 146 16.53 -25.85 -5.00
C ASN A 146 16.16 -26.09 -3.52
N PHE A 147 15.25 -25.28 -2.95
CA PHE A 147 14.85 -25.31 -1.54
C PHE A 147 13.35 -25.57 -1.35
N LYS A 148 12.64 -26.12 -2.34
CA LYS A 148 11.21 -26.45 -2.17
C LYS A 148 11.05 -27.63 -1.18
N PRO A 149 10.47 -27.44 0.03
CA PRO A 149 10.07 -28.57 0.84
C PRO A 149 8.91 -29.34 0.15
N PRO A 150 8.70 -30.62 0.47
CA PRO A 150 7.92 -31.58 -0.34
C PRO A 150 6.40 -31.34 -0.44
N VAL A 151 5.90 -30.21 0.07
CA VAL A 151 4.47 -29.98 0.34
C VAL A 151 3.61 -29.99 -0.94
N ALA A 152 4.17 -29.60 -2.10
CA ALA A 152 3.43 -29.62 -3.36
C ALA A 152 3.24 -31.02 -3.95
N LYS A 153 4.06 -32.01 -3.57
CA LYS A 153 3.87 -33.41 -3.99
C LYS A 153 2.84 -34.12 -3.10
N GLU A 154 2.72 -33.70 -1.85
CA GLU A 154 1.84 -34.34 -0.86
C GLU A 154 0.37 -33.96 -1.06
N GLN A 155 0.05 -32.72 -1.43
CA GLN A 155 -1.32 -32.31 -1.75
C GLN A 155 -1.85 -32.91 -3.07
N SER A 156 -0.99 -33.06 -4.08
CA SER A 156 -1.36 -33.73 -5.34
C SER A 156 -1.58 -35.24 -5.15
N ASN A 157 -0.83 -35.88 -4.24
CA ASN A 157 -1.02 -37.28 -3.88
C ASN A 157 -2.20 -37.51 -2.92
N ALA A 158 -2.51 -36.54 -2.06
CA ALA A 158 -3.68 -36.60 -1.19
C ALA A 158 -4.98 -36.45 -1.98
N LEU A 159 -5.01 -35.55 -2.97
CA LEU A 159 -6.18 -35.35 -3.84
C LEU A 159 -6.43 -36.59 -4.72
N SER A 160 -5.38 -37.18 -5.31
CA SER A 160 -5.52 -38.42 -6.11
C SER A 160 -5.90 -39.65 -5.28
N ARG A 161 -5.54 -39.71 -4.00
CA ARG A 161 -5.99 -40.76 -3.06
C ARG A 161 -7.45 -40.60 -2.66
N VAL A 162 -7.92 -39.37 -2.44
CA VAL A 162 -9.33 -39.09 -2.15
C VAL A 162 -10.20 -39.39 -3.37
N ASP A 163 -9.74 -39.08 -4.58
CA ASP A 163 -10.45 -39.41 -5.83
C ASP A 163 -10.50 -40.94 -6.08
N ALA A 164 -9.48 -41.68 -5.67
CA ALA A 164 -9.46 -43.14 -5.74
C ALA A 164 -10.35 -43.83 -4.69
N GLU A 165 -10.51 -43.22 -3.50
CA GLU A 165 -11.36 -43.74 -2.43
C GLU A 165 -12.84 -43.35 -2.59
N ALA A 166 -13.13 -42.27 -3.33
CA ALA A 166 -14.49 -41.82 -3.65
C ALA A 166 -15.17 -42.63 -4.78
N ASN A 167 -14.45 -43.51 -5.49
CA ASN A 167 -15.02 -44.36 -6.54
C ASN A 167 -14.72 -45.87 -6.40
N PRO A 168 -15.17 -46.53 -5.32
CA PRO A 168 -15.02 -47.99 -5.17
C PRO A 168 -16.03 -48.81 -5.99
N VAL A 169 -17.04 -48.17 -6.60
CA VAL A 169 -18.17 -48.89 -7.24
C VAL A 169 -17.85 -49.33 -8.67
N GLN A 170 -16.91 -48.68 -9.38
CA GLN A 170 -16.62 -48.99 -10.78
C GLN A 170 -15.80 -50.28 -10.97
N ASN A 171 -15.00 -50.72 -9.97
CA ASN A 171 -14.08 -51.86 -10.11
C ASN A 171 -14.67 -53.23 -9.74
N GLN A 172 -15.96 -53.32 -9.40
CA GLN A 172 -16.61 -54.60 -9.02
C GLN A 172 -17.51 -55.18 -10.12
N VAL A 173 -17.67 -54.52 -11.28
CA VAL A 173 -18.60 -54.96 -12.33
C VAL A 173 -17.90 -55.62 -13.53
N GLU A 174 -16.57 -55.49 -13.68
CA GLU A 174 -15.87 -55.92 -14.89
C GLU A 174 -14.91 -57.11 -14.68
N LYS A 175 -15.39 -58.17 -14.01
CA LYS A 175 -14.69 -59.47 -14.03
C LYS A 175 -15.41 -60.43 -14.99
N PRO A 176 -14.94 -60.59 -16.24
CA PRO A 176 -15.49 -61.58 -17.14
C PRO A 176 -15.12 -62.98 -16.66
N THR A 177 -16.14 -63.81 -16.45
CA THR A 177 -16.09 -65.27 -16.54
C THR A 177 -17.10 -65.71 -17.57
#